data_AF-A0A1G1PAL2-F1
#
_entry.id   AF-A0A1G1PAL2-F1
#
_cell.length_a   1.000
_cell.length_b   1.000
_cell.length_c   1.000
_cell.angle_alpha   90.00
_cell.angle_beta   90.00
_cell.angle_gamma   90.00
#
_symmetry.space_group_name_H-M   'P 1'
#
loop_
_entity.id
_entity.type
_entity.pdbx_description
1 polymer ?
#
loop_
_entity_poly.entity_id
_entity_poly.type
_entity_poly.pdbx_seq_one_letter_code
_entity_poly.pdbx_strand_id
1 'polypeptide(L)'
;MNTLDRIRQAAVIAALIEGNSIRATCRMTGVAKGTVLSLLARVGRRDWYTGWDFLKDLASRMAGRVQITTDGHRAYRYTVPEAFGSQADFAILHKLYGSSLEGERRYSPPHCLGAHPHAVAGNPDPKHISTSFIERQNLTMRMSMRRSPCTSWPTTSATSIRR
;
A
#
# COMPACT_ATOMS: atom_id res chain seq x y z
N MET A 1 18.28 -5.62 16.91
CA MET A 1 17.61 -6.42 15.84
C MET A 1 18.33 -6.12 14.54
N ASN A 2 18.93 -7.12 13.87
CA ASN A 2 19.62 -6.89 12.60
C ASN A 2 18.56 -6.62 11.51
N THR A 3 18.56 -5.44 10.92
CA THR A 3 17.60 -5.03 9.88
C THR A 3 18.29 -4.93 8.54
N LEU A 4 17.62 -5.44 7.50
CA LEU A 4 18.08 -5.33 6.13
C LEU A 4 18.28 -3.86 5.75
N ASP A 5 19.28 -3.55 4.90
CA ASP A 5 19.48 -2.19 4.38
C ASP A 5 18.22 -1.66 3.65
N ARG A 6 18.02 -0.34 3.67
CA ARG A 6 16.83 0.32 3.10
C ARG A 6 16.70 0.07 1.59
N ILE A 7 17.80 -0.01 0.85
CA ILE A 7 17.77 -0.29 -0.60
C ILE A 7 17.24 -1.70 -0.84
N ARG A 8 17.73 -2.68 -0.06
CA ARG A 8 17.23 -4.06 -0.17
C ARG A 8 15.80 -4.21 0.31
N GLN A 9 15.38 -3.47 1.36
CA GLN A 9 13.98 -3.45 1.79
C GLN A 9 13.08 -2.93 0.66
N ALA A 10 13.47 -1.83 0.02
CA ALA A 10 12.75 -1.26 -1.10
C ALA A 10 12.67 -2.23 -2.28
N ALA A 11 13.76 -2.91 -2.63
CA ALA A 11 13.78 -3.91 -3.70
C ALA A 11 12.84 -5.10 -3.44
N VAL A 12 12.81 -5.62 -2.21
CA VAL A 12 11.89 -6.69 -1.80
C VAL A 12 10.44 -6.22 -1.91
N ILE A 13 10.13 -5.03 -1.41
CA ILE A 13 8.77 -4.46 -1.44
C ILE A 13 8.34 -4.20 -2.88
N ALA A 14 9.19 -3.61 -3.72
CA ALA A 14 8.91 -3.33 -5.12
C ALA A 14 8.59 -4.62 -5.89
N ALA A 15 9.42 -5.65 -5.75
CA ALA A 15 9.18 -6.95 -6.40
C ALA A 15 7.82 -7.55 -6.02
N LEU A 16 7.46 -7.49 -4.73
CA LEU A 16 6.18 -7.99 -4.24
C LEU A 16 5.00 -7.14 -4.74
N ILE A 17 5.16 -5.81 -4.77
CA ILE A 17 4.18 -4.89 -5.34
C ILE A 17 3.97 -5.18 -6.82
N GLU A 18 5.02 -5.51 -7.58
CA GLU A 18 4.95 -5.88 -8.99
C GLU A 18 4.32 -7.26 -9.25
N GLY A 19 3.93 -8.00 -8.20
CA GLY A 19 3.23 -9.28 -8.31
C GLY A 19 4.15 -10.51 -8.27
N ASN A 20 5.44 -10.34 -7.92
CA ASN A 20 6.31 -11.50 -7.73
C ASN A 20 5.89 -12.30 -6.50
N SER A 21 5.93 -13.63 -6.61
CA SER A 21 5.75 -14.49 -5.44
C SER A 21 6.86 -14.26 -4.41
N ILE A 22 6.58 -14.56 -3.14
CA ILE A 22 7.60 -14.52 -2.07
C ILE A 22 8.82 -15.35 -2.46
N ARG A 23 8.62 -16.52 -3.08
CA ARG A 23 9.71 -17.41 -3.52
C ARG A 23 10.55 -16.77 -4.63
N ALA A 24 9.91 -16.16 -5.63
CA ALA A 24 10.61 -15.43 -6.69
C ALA A 24 11.41 -14.26 -6.10
N THR A 25 10.80 -13.50 -5.20
CA THR A 25 11.46 -12.38 -4.50
C THR A 25 12.69 -12.84 -3.72
N CYS A 26 12.62 -13.96 -2.99
CA CYS A 26 13.77 -14.53 -2.29
C CYS A 26 14.93 -14.87 -3.24
N ARG A 27 14.62 -15.43 -4.42
CA ARG A 27 15.63 -15.78 -5.43
C ARG A 27 16.29 -14.56 -6.06
N MET A 28 15.51 -13.54 -6.41
CA MET A 28 16.01 -12.32 -7.06
C MET A 28 16.80 -11.43 -6.11
N THR A 29 16.37 -11.34 -4.84
CA THR A 29 16.97 -10.41 -3.86
C THR A 29 18.00 -11.07 -2.95
N GLY A 30 18.11 -12.40 -2.95
CA GLY A 30 18.95 -13.17 -2.03
C GLY A 30 18.50 -13.10 -0.56
N VAL A 31 17.31 -12.56 -0.29
CA VAL A 31 16.79 -12.38 1.07
C VAL A 31 16.07 -13.65 1.54
N ALA A 32 16.34 -14.09 2.76
CA ALA A 32 15.69 -15.24 3.36
C ALA A 32 14.17 -15.03 3.50
N LYS A 33 13.38 -16.09 3.26
CA LYS A 33 11.91 -16.06 3.32
C LYS A 33 11.38 -15.48 4.64
N GLY A 34 11.99 -15.85 5.77
CA GLY A 34 11.60 -15.33 7.08
C GLY A 34 11.72 -13.82 7.15
N THR A 35 12.82 -13.26 6.65
CA THR A 35 13.06 -11.81 6.61
C THR A 35 12.07 -11.08 5.68
N VAL A 36 11.73 -11.67 4.53
CA VAL A 36 10.71 -11.12 3.62
C VAL A 36 9.34 -11.06 4.32
N LEU A 37 8.95 -12.14 5.02
CA LEU A 37 7.69 -12.20 5.76
C LEU A 37 7.66 -11.22 6.95
N SER A 38 8.75 -11.12 7.71
CA SER A 38 8.87 -10.15 8.80
C SER A 38 8.81 -8.70 8.29
N LEU A 39 9.42 -8.42 7.14
CA LEU A 39 9.34 -7.11 6.50
C LEU A 39 7.90 -6.79 6.08
N LEU A 40 7.21 -7.74 5.43
CA LEU A 40 5.80 -7.61 5.07
C LEU A 40 4.90 -7.38 6.28
N ALA A 41 5.10 -8.14 7.37
CA ALA A 41 4.36 -7.94 8.60
C ALA A 41 4.61 -6.53 9.16
N ARG A 42 5.86 -6.08 9.21
CA ARG A 42 6.21 -4.74 9.71
C ARG A 42 5.54 -3.62 8.89
N VAL A 43 5.55 -3.72 7.56
CA VAL A 43 4.91 -2.76 6.66
C VAL A 43 3.37 -2.85 6.75
N GLY A 44 2.83 -4.06 6.87
CA GLY A 44 1.39 -4.33 6.82
C GLY A 44 0.62 -4.07 8.11
N ARG A 45 1.30 -3.94 9.26
CA ARG A 45 0.64 -3.77 10.57
C ARG A 45 -0.23 -2.52 10.67
N ARG A 46 0.12 -1.43 9.98
CA ARG A 46 -0.60 -0.14 9.98
C ARG A 46 -1.04 0.31 11.38
N ASP A 47 -0.28 -0.06 12.41
CA ASP A 47 -0.53 0.39 13.77
C ASP A 47 0.01 1.81 13.93
N TRP A 48 -0.25 2.39 15.11
CA TRP A 48 0.19 3.74 15.45
C TRP A 48 1.69 3.96 15.17
N TYR A 49 2.53 3.04 15.64
CA TYR A 49 3.99 3.14 15.54
C TYR A 49 4.48 3.10 14.10
N THR A 50 4.03 2.12 13.31
CA THR A 50 4.40 2.05 11.88
C THR A 50 3.88 3.26 11.10
N GLY A 51 2.67 3.74 11.42
CA GLY A 51 2.09 4.93 10.79
C GLY A 51 2.87 6.20 11.11
N TRP A 52 3.31 6.35 12.36
CA TRP A 52 4.13 7.48 12.81
C TRP A 52 5.49 7.52 12.09
N ASP A 53 6.23 6.40 12.10
CA ASP A 53 7.53 6.30 11.45
C ASP A 53 7.45 6.62 9.95
N PHE A 54 6.41 6.11 9.28
CA PHE A 54 6.16 6.38 7.86
C PHE A 54 5.87 7.86 7.60
N LEU A 55 4.96 8.47 8.36
CA LEU A 55 4.56 9.86 8.12
C LEU A 55 5.66 10.84 8.48
N LYS A 56 6.50 10.55 9.49
CA LYS A 56 7.70 11.32 9.80
C LYS A 56 8.73 11.26 8.68
N ASP A 57 9.01 10.07 8.15
CA ASP A 57 9.93 9.93 7.00
C ASP A 57 9.35 10.65 5.77
N LEU A 58 8.05 10.52 5.51
CA LEU A 58 7.37 11.21 4.41
C LEU A 58 7.46 12.74 4.57
N ALA A 59 7.10 13.27 5.74
CA ALA A 59 7.16 14.70 6.03
C ALA A 59 8.57 15.27 5.86
N SER A 60 9.61 14.52 6.23
CA SER A 60 11.01 14.96 6.06
C SER A 60 11.46 15.08 4.60
N ARG A 61 10.75 14.44 3.66
CA ARG A 61 11.07 14.43 2.22
C ARG A 61 10.18 15.36 1.40
N MET A 62 9.08 15.84 1.98
CA MET A 62 8.17 16.75 1.31
C MET A 62 8.61 18.19 1.56
N ALA A 63 8.76 18.97 0.49
CA ALA A 63 9.03 20.39 0.57
C ALA A 63 7.71 21.17 0.47
N GLY A 64 7.54 22.17 1.35
CA GLY A 64 6.38 23.05 1.36
C GLY A 64 5.13 22.45 2.00
N ARG A 65 4.04 23.22 1.92
CA ARG A 65 2.74 22.85 2.48
C ARG A 65 1.98 21.93 1.52
N VAL A 66 1.44 20.83 2.03
CA VAL A 66 0.85 19.76 1.23
C VAL A 66 -0.58 19.44 1.66
N GLN A 67 -1.44 19.02 0.73
CA GLN A 67 -2.78 18.53 1.07
C GLN A 67 -2.78 16.99 1.14
N ILE A 68 -3.28 16.43 2.24
CA ILE A 68 -3.36 14.99 2.49
C ILE A 68 -4.82 14.59 2.68
N THR A 69 -5.25 13.54 1.96
CA THR A 69 -6.58 12.93 2.15
C THR A 69 -6.43 11.47 2.53
N THR A 70 -7.16 11.02 3.55
CA THR A 70 -7.18 9.60 3.97
C THR A 70 -8.59 9.02 4.00
N ASP A 71 -8.68 7.69 4.00
CA ASP A 71 -9.92 6.91 4.13
C ASP A 71 -10.41 6.79 5.59
N GLY A 72 -9.79 7.50 6.53
CA GLY A 72 -10.20 7.54 7.92
C GLY A 72 -9.65 6.39 8.78
N HIS A 73 -8.57 5.72 8.34
CA HIS A 73 -7.87 4.76 9.20
C HIS A 73 -7.47 5.42 10.53
N ARG A 74 -7.85 4.80 11.65
CA ARG A 74 -7.79 5.41 12.99
C ARG A 74 -6.40 5.94 13.36
N ALA A 75 -5.34 5.25 12.95
CA ALA A 75 -3.97 5.69 13.23
C ALA A 75 -3.67 7.06 12.59
N TYR A 76 -4.10 7.27 11.34
CA TYR A 76 -3.80 8.48 10.56
C TYR A 76 -4.52 9.72 11.06
N ARG A 77 -5.63 9.56 11.78
CA ARG A 77 -6.35 10.68 12.39
C ARG A 77 -5.45 11.53 13.29
N TYR A 78 -4.56 10.90 14.05
CA TYR A 78 -3.66 11.62 14.95
C TYR A 78 -2.21 11.68 14.43
N THR A 79 -1.72 10.64 13.74
CA THR A 79 -0.31 10.67 13.26
C THR A 79 -0.08 11.70 12.14
N VAL A 80 -1.07 12.00 11.28
CA VAL A 80 -0.88 12.96 10.18
C VAL A 80 -0.68 14.39 10.72
N PRO A 81 -1.56 14.93 11.58
CA PRO A 81 -1.35 16.24 12.19
C PRO A 81 -0.05 16.31 13.01
N GLU A 82 0.29 15.25 13.75
CA GLU A 82 1.49 15.25 14.57
C GLU A 82 2.79 15.19 13.74
N ALA A 83 2.79 14.48 12.60
CA ALA A 83 3.98 14.32 11.77
C ALA A 83 4.25 15.54 10.87
N PHE A 84 3.19 16.13 10.29
CA PHE A 84 3.30 17.26 9.39
C PHE A 84 3.12 18.62 10.09
N GLY A 85 2.54 18.66 11.29
CA GLY A 85 2.26 19.90 12.00
C GLY A 85 1.44 20.87 11.15
N SER A 86 1.88 22.13 11.08
CA SER A 86 1.25 23.17 10.26
C SER A 86 1.58 23.09 8.76
N GLN A 87 2.36 22.10 8.34
CA GLN A 87 2.79 21.93 6.94
C GLN A 87 1.85 21.04 6.12
N ALA A 88 0.73 20.59 6.69
CA ALA A 88 -0.28 19.87 5.93
C ALA A 88 -1.70 20.39 6.16
N ASP A 89 -2.46 20.40 5.07
CA ASP A 89 -3.90 20.54 5.07
C ASP A 89 -4.50 19.13 4.97
N PHE A 90 -5.13 18.68 6.05
CA PHE A 90 -5.52 17.28 6.22
C PHE A 90 -7.05 17.12 6.25
N ALA A 91 -7.54 16.23 5.40
CA ALA A 91 -8.93 15.82 5.36
C ALA A 91 -9.09 14.29 5.40
N ILE A 92 -10.23 13.85 5.92
CA ILE A 92 -10.68 12.47 5.87
C ILE A 92 -11.88 12.40 4.92
N LEU A 93 -11.89 11.42 4.02
CA LEU A 93 -13.05 11.13 3.18
C LEU A 93 -13.75 9.88 3.71
N HIS A 94 -14.86 10.07 4.42
CA HIS A 94 -15.68 8.97 4.92
C HIS A 94 -16.56 8.42 3.81
N LYS A 95 -16.27 7.20 3.36
CA LYS A 95 -17.10 6.49 2.38
C LYS A 95 -18.14 5.66 3.10
N LEU A 96 -19.40 5.93 2.79
CA LEU A 96 -20.53 5.15 3.28
C LEU A 96 -20.80 4.03 2.29
N TYR A 97 -20.59 2.80 2.73
CA TYR A 97 -20.94 1.61 1.97
C TYR A 97 -22.14 0.96 2.62
N GLY A 98 -23.18 0.72 1.83
CA GLY A 98 -24.39 0.01 2.23
C GLY A 98 -24.25 -1.49 2.01
N SER A 99 -25.12 -2.24 2.67
CA SER A 99 -25.31 -3.65 2.34
C SER A 99 -25.90 -3.79 0.94
N SER A 100 -25.36 -4.74 0.21
CA SER A 100 -25.92 -5.29 -1.02
C SER A 100 -27.37 -5.75 -0.85
N LEU A 101 -28.25 -5.40 -1.80
CA LEU A 101 -29.61 -5.95 -1.87
C LEU A 101 -29.57 -7.46 -2.21
N GLU A 102 -30.65 -8.18 -1.92
CA GLU A 102 -30.79 -9.62 -2.18
C GLU A 102 -30.37 -9.97 -3.62
N GLY A 103 -29.35 -10.82 -3.78
CA GLY A 103 -28.87 -11.30 -5.09
C GLY A 103 -27.38 -11.06 -5.39
N GLU A 104 -26.66 -10.30 -4.55
CA GLU A 104 -25.22 -10.10 -4.74
C GLU A 104 -24.38 -11.33 -4.36
N ARG A 105 -23.41 -11.68 -5.22
CA ARG A 105 -22.47 -12.77 -4.99
C ARG A 105 -21.39 -12.36 -3.98
N ARG A 106 -20.73 -13.33 -3.32
CA ARG A 106 -19.67 -13.17 -2.30
C ARG A 106 -18.55 -12.15 -2.62
N TYR A 107 -18.33 -11.81 -3.89
CA TYR A 107 -17.29 -10.88 -4.35
C TYR A 107 -17.83 -9.57 -4.96
N SER A 108 -19.13 -9.32 -4.83
CA SER A 108 -19.74 -8.08 -5.31
C SER A 108 -19.30 -6.93 -4.39
N PRO A 109 -18.84 -5.81 -4.95
CA PRO A 109 -18.46 -4.67 -4.14
C PRO A 109 -19.72 -4.06 -3.49
N PRO A 110 -19.66 -3.66 -2.22
CA PRO A 110 -20.80 -3.05 -1.55
C PRO A 110 -21.20 -1.73 -2.24
N HIS A 111 -22.50 -1.44 -2.25
CA HIS A 111 -23.02 -0.21 -2.83
C HIS A 111 -22.47 1.01 -2.10
N CYS A 112 -21.78 1.90 -2.81
CA CYS A 112 -21.35 3.18 -2.28
C CYS A 112 -22.58 4.11 -2.16
N LEU A 113 -23.03 4.39 -0.93
CA LEU A 113 -24.16 5.26 -0.63
C LEU A 113 -23.79 6.74 -0.70
N GLY A 114 -22.52 7.06 -0.48
CA GLY A 114 -22.03 8.42 -0.52
C GLY A 114 -20.60 8.55 0.01
N ALA A 115 -20.06 9.76 -0.11
CA ALA A 115 -18.77 10.12 0.45
C ALA A 115 -18.88 11.48 1.16
N HIS A 116 -18.47 11.54 2.42
CA HIS A 116 -18.51 12.75 3.24
C HIS A 116 -17.09 13.21 3.54
N PRO A 117 -16.66 14.36 2.99
CA PRO A 117 -15.38 14.96 3.35
C PRO A 117 -15.48 15.57 4.75
N HIS A 118 -14.43 15.37 5.54
CA HIS A 118 -14.30 15.92 6.89
C HIS A 118 -12.90 16.54 7.01
N ALA A 119 -12.83 17.87 7.07
CA ALA A 119 -11.58 18.59 7.32
C ALA A 119 -11.13 18.34 8.76
N VAL A 120 -9.85 18.01 8.97
CA VAL A 120 -9.30 17.67 10.28
C VAL A 120 -8.27 18.70 10.73
N ALA A 121 -7.37 19.13 9.85
CA ALA A 121 -6.34 20.12 10.16
C ALA A 121 -6.05 21.03 8.97
N GLY A 122 -5.65 22.27 9.24
CA GLY A 122 -5.36 23.26 8.21
C GLY A 122 -6.62 23.72 7.47
N ASN A 123 -6.47 24.09 6.20
CA ASN A 123 -7.52 24.56 5.31
C ASN A 123 -7.51 23.75 3.99
N PRO A 124 -7.94 22.47 4.00
CA PRO A 124 -7.93 21.63 2.81
C PRO A 124 -8.93 22.14 1.77
N ASP A 125 -8.51 22.24 0.51
CA ASP A 125 -9.40 22.59 -0.60
C ASP A 125 -10.41 21.46 -0.82
N PRO A 126 -11.72 21.72 -0.65
CA PRO A 126 -12.77 20.72 -0.84
C PRO A 126 -12.74 20.04 -2.21
N LYS A 127 -12.29 20.72 -3.26
CA LYS A 127 -12.22 20.17 -4.63
C LYS A 127 -11.18 19.06 -4.77
N HIS A 128 -10.18 19.05 -3.90
CA HIS A 128 -9.07 18.10 -3.93
C HIS A 128 -9.17 17.01 -2.86
N ILE A 129 -10.23 17.00 -2.04
CA ILE A 129 -10.48 15.93 -1.07
C ILE A 129 -11.00 14.69 -1.82
N SER A 130 -10.10 13.75 -2.12
CA SER A 130 -10.44 12.52 -2.82
C SER A 130 -9.50 11.36 -2.47
N THR A 131 -10.03 10.14 -2.44
CA THR A 131 -9.25 8.89 -2.40
C THR A 131 -9.27 8.13 -3.74
N SER A 132 -9.98 8.66 -4.76
CA SER A 132 -10.25 7.95 -6.01
C SER A 132 -8.99 7.66 -6.83
N PHE A 133 -7.95 8.50 -6.73
CA PHE A 133 -6.67 8.27 -7.40
C PHE A 133 -5.98 7.00 -6.90
N ILE A 134 -5.88 6.84 -5.58
CA ILE A 134 -5.28 5.66 -4.95
C ILE A 134 -6.15 4.43 -5.20
N GLU A 135 -7.47 4.56 -5.17
CA GLU A 135 -8.38 3.45 -5.48
C GLU A 135 -8.27 2.99 -6.93
N ARG A 136 -8.18 3.93 -7.88
CA ARG A 136 -7.95 3.61 -9.29
C ARG A 136 -6.60 2.94 -9.48
N GLN A 137 -5.55 3.45 -8.84
CA GLN A 137 -4.22 2.83 -8.89
C GLN A 137 -4.27 1.40 -8.34
N ASN A 138 -4.89 1.20 -7.19
CA ASN A 138 -5.07 -0.13 -6.57
C ASN A 138 -5.86 -1.07 -7.47
N LEU A 139 -6.91 -0.58 -8.13
CA LEU A 139 -7.69 -1.36 -9.08
C LEU A 139 -6.83 -1.76 -10.29
N THR A 140 -6.13 -0.80 -10.90
CA THR A 140 -5.23 -1.05 -12.03
C THR A 140 -4.18 -2.10 -11.67
N MET A 141 -3.54 -1.99 -10.51
CA MET A 141 -2.56 -2.97 -10.03
C MET A 141 -3.19 -4.36 -9.86
N ARG A 142 -4.37 -4.47 -9.24
CA ARG A 142 -5.05 -5.77 -9.09
C ARG A 142 -5.43 -6.37 -10.44
N MET A 143 -5.89 -5.56 -11.38
CA MET A 143 -6.33 -6.02 -12.69
C MET A 143 -5.16 -6.39 -13.60
N SER A 144 -4.04 -5.67 -13.54
CA SER A 144 -2.82 -6.04 -14.28
C SER A 144 -2.22 -7.33 -13.74
N MET A 145 -2.20 -7.51 -12.41
CA MET A 145 -1.63 -8.71 -11.77
C MET A 145 -2.53 -9.95 -11.87
N ARG A 146 -3.84 -9.80 -12.14
CA ARG A 146 -4.73 -10.94 -12.45
C ARG A 146 -4.25 -11.75 -13.66
N ARG A 147 -3.54 -11.09 -14.59
CA ARG A 147 -3.06 -11.68 -15.84
C ARG A 147 -1.62 -12.16 -15.78
N SER A 148 -0.96 -12.17 -14.62
CA SER A 148 0.35 -12.84 -14.50
C SER A 148 0.12 -14.32 -14.81
N PRO A 149 0.54 -14.82 -15.99
CA PRO A 149 0.43 -16.23 -16.25
C PRO A 149 1.32 -16.91 -15.22
N CYS A 150 0.92 -18.09 -14.77
CA CYS A 150 1.90 -19.09 -14.41
C CYS A 150 2.98 -19.01 -15.50
N THR A 151 4.17 -18.49 -15.17
CA THR A 151 5.30 -18.58 -16.09
C THR A 151 5.48 -20.07 -16.30
N SER A 152 4.96 -20.58 -17.40
CA SER A 152 5.39 -21.81 -18.02
C SER A 152 6.85 -21.55 -18.36
N TRP A 153 7.73 -21.83 -17.40
CA TRP A 153 9.14 -21.91 -17.68
C TRP A 153 9.31 -23.11 -18.58
N PRO A 154 9.89 -22.97 -19.78
CA PRO A 154 10.60 -24.09 -20.35
C PRO A 154 11.70 -24.39 -19.34
N THR A 155 11.62 -25.54 -18.67
CA THR A 155 12.84 -26.23 -18.22
C THR A 155 13.63 -26.50 -19.49
N THR A 156 14.49 -25.56 -19.87
CA THR A 156 15.50 -25.80 -20.88
C THR A 156 16.39 -26.89 -20.31
N SER A 157 16.16 -28.08 -20.86
CA SER A 157 17.07 -29.22 -20.92
C SER A 157 18.52 -28.76 -21.02
N ALA A 158 19.31 -28.98 -19.96
CA ALA A 158 20.75 -29.10 -20.08
C ALA A 158 21.06 -30.60 -20.20
N THR A 159 21.15 -31.03 -21.45
CA THR A 159 21.68 -32.32 -21.88
C THR A 159 23.17 -32.40 -21.54
N SER A 160 23.56 -33.55 -20.98
CA SER A 160 24.91 -34.17 -20.93
C SER A 160 26.10 -33.34 -20.45
N ILE A 161 26.81 -33.88 -19.45
CA ILE A 161 28.12 -34.52 -19.68
C ILE A 161 28.18 -35.74 -18.73
N ARG A 162 28.27 -36.93 -19.32
CA ARG A 162 28.92 -38.07 -18.67
C ARG A 162 30.42 -37.91 -18.91
N ARG A 163 31.21 -37.89 -17.84
CA ARG A 163 32.13 -38.97 -17.46
C ARG A 163 32.36 -38.88 -15.97
#